data_AF-A0A060BSZ5-F1
#
_entry.id   AF-A0A060BSZ5-F1
#
_cell.length_a   1.000
_cell.length_b   1.000
_cell.length_c   1.000
_cell.angle_alpha   90.00
_cell.angle_beta   90.00
_cell.angle_gamma   90.00
#
_symmetry.space_group_name_H-M   'P 1'
#
loop_
_entity.id
_entity.type
_entity.pdbx_description
1 polymer ?
#
loop_
_entity_poly.entity_id
_entity_poly.type
_entity_poly.pdbx_seq_one_letter_code
_entity_poly.pdbx_strand_id
1 'polypeptide(L)'
;MPIFEYITVSNCIINGANRGLNIILRDGGSVRNVLFSNLTIRTERKETFWWGNGDPVWFTIQKRGVIPASGIIENVTLQNVIAYGQSESDGGFSNG
;
A
#
# COMPACT_ATOMS: atom_id res chain seq x y z
N MET A 1 8.45 18.61 7.37
CA MET A 1 7.80 17.30 7.13
C MET A 1 8.54 16.60 5.99
N PRO A 2 8.70 15.26 6.04
CA PRO A 2 9.45 14.52 5.02
C PRO A 2 8.74 14.56 3.65
N ILE A 3 9.54 14.49 2.59
CA ILE A 3 9.08 14.45 1.19
C ILE A 3 9.78 13.26 0.54
N PHE A 4 8.99 12.38 -0.07
CA PHE A 4 9.45 11.27 -0.90
C PHE A 4 8.97 11.50 -2.32
N GLU A 5 9.88 11.58 -3.27
CA GLU A 5 9.53 11.93 -4.66
C GLU A 5 10.38 11.18 -5.69
N TYR A 6 9.83 11.02 -6.90
CA TYR A 6 10.46 10.35 -8.04
C TYR A 6 10.84 8.89 -7.74
N ILE A 7 9.86 8.12 -7.28
CA ILE A 7 10.03 6.71 -6.94
C ILE A 7 9.56 5.87 -8.13
N THR A 8 10.37 4.90 -8.55
CA THR A 8 9.97 3.90 -9.55
C THR A 8 10.17 2.50 -9.00
N VAL A 9 9.13 1.67 -9.11
CA VAL A 9 9.20 0.23 -8.87
C VAL A 9 8.70 -0.46 -10.13
N SER A 10 9.60 -1.18 -10.81
CA SER A 10 9.29 -1.74 -12.12
C SER A 10 9.79 -3.17 -12.29
N ASN A 11 9.07 -3.95 -13.11
CA ASN A 11 9.50 -5.28 -13.58
C ASN A 11 9.73 -6.28 -12.43
N CYS A 12 8.84 -6.28 -11.44
CA CYS A 12 8.95 -7.13 -10.26
C CYS A 12 7.77 -8.12 -10.15
N ILE A 13 8.05 -9.26 -9.54
CA ILE A 13 7.04 -10.21 -9.07
C ILE A 13 6.99 -10.12 -7.55
N ILE A 14 5.83 -9.77 -7.00
CA ILE A 14 5.57 -9.76 -5.55
C ILE A 14 4.69 -10.96 -5.25
N ASN A 15 5.22 -11.97 -4.56
CA ASN A 15 4.52 -13.22 -4.27
C ASN A 15 4.50 -13.51 -2.76
N GLY A 16 3.39 -14.05 -2.26
CA GLY A 16 3.25 -14.48 -0.87
C GLY A 16 3.24 -13.35 0.16
N ALA A 17 3.00 -12.11 -0.26
CA ALA A 17 2.99 -10.93 0.60
C ALA A 17 1.61 -10.73 1.27
N ASN A 18 1.57 -10.29 2.53
CA ASN A 18 0.29 -9.94 3.17
C ASN A 18 -0.29 -8.60 2.65
N ARG A 19 0.59 -7.71 2.17
CA ARG A 19 0.24 -6.55 1.34
C ARG A 19 1.23 -6.42 0.20
N GLY A 20 0.75 -6.09 -0.99
CA GLY A 20 1.60 -5.85 -2.16
C GLY A 20 2.22 -4.46 -2.13
N LEU A 21 1.71 -3.54 -2.95
CA LEU A 21 2.14 -2.15 -2.96
C LEU A 21 1.53 -1.40 -1.78
N ASN A 22 2.37 -0.67 -1.05
CA ASN A 22 1.91 0.01 0.15
C ASN A 22 2.54 1.41 0.30
N ILE A 23 1.70 2.41 0.55
CA ILE A 23 2.09 3.76 0.92
C ILE A 23 1.29 4.14 2.17
N ILE A 24 1.96 4.37 3.29
CA ILE A 24 1.34 4.75 4.57
C ILE A 24 1.95 6.05 5.04
N LEU A 25 1.13 7.11 5.12
CA LEU A 25 1.50 8.36 5.77
C LEU A 25 0.71 8.52 7.05
N ARG A 26 1.41 8.63 8.19
CA ARG A 26 0.75 8.78 9.51
C ARG A 26 1.11 10.01 10.31
N ASP A 27 2.29 10.56 10.06
CA ASP A 27 2.86 11.68 10.84
C ASP A 27 3.01 12.96 9.98
N GLY A 28 2.21 13.04 8.90
CA GLY A 28 2.32 14.08 7.86
C GLY A 28 3.37 13.75 6.79
N GLY A 29 3.77 14.75 6.00
CA GLY A 29 4.69 14.58 4.86
C GLY A 29 4.00 14.30 3.54
N SER A 30 4.79 14.06 2.50
CA SER A 30 4.28 13.83 1.16
C SER A 30 5.01 12.68 0.45
N VAL A 31 4.26 11.94 -0.35
CA VAL A 31 4.74 10.94 -1.31
C VAL A 31 4.20 11.34 -2.67
N ARG A 32 5.07 11.62 -3.63
CA ARG A 32 4.66 12.11 -4.94
C ARG A 32 5.49 11.58 -6.09
N ASN A 33 4.94 11.63 -7.31
CA ASN A 33 5.62 11.21 -8.53
C ASN A 33 6.13 9.77 -8.43
N VAL A 34 5.19 8.84 -8.20
CA VAL A 34 5.49 7.42 -8.03
C VAL A 34 5.02 6.64 -9.25
N LEU A 35 5.90 5.83 -9.83
CA LEU A 35 5.57 4.90 -10.92
C LEU A 35 5.72 3.46 -10.46
N PHE A 36 4.62 2.71 -10.49
CA PHE A 36 4.59 1.25 -10.38
C PHE A 36 4.33 0.66 -11.75
N SER A 37 5.29 -0.05 -12.36
CA SER A 37 5.14 -0.55 -13.74
C SER A 37 5.55 -2.01 -13.96
N ASN A 38 4.83 -2.72 -14.83
CA ASN A 38 5.13 -4.11 -15.20
C ASN A 38 5.24 -5.03 -13.97
N LEU A 39 4.20 -5.06 -13.15
CA LEU A 39 4.21 -5.80 -11.89
C LEU A 39 3.21 -6.97 -11.93
N THR A 40 3.63 -8.11 -11.39
CA THR A 40 2.72 -9.21 -11.06
C THR A 40 2.70 -9.38 -9.55
N ILE A 41 1.54 -9.18 -8.94
CA ILE A 41 1.36 -9.20 -7.49
C ILE A 41 0.41 -10.33 -7.13
N ARG A 42 0.82 -11.19 -6.19
CA ARG A 42 -0.03 -12.20 -5.57
C ARG A 42 0.12 -12.10 -4.06
N THR A 43 -0.92 -11.62 -3.41
CA THR A 43 -0.95 -11.56 -1.96
C THR A 43 -1.52 -12.85 -1.38
N GLU A 44 -1.01 -13.19 -0.20
CA GLU A 44 -1.48 -14.30 0.62
C GLU A 44 -1.72 -13.75 2.01
N ARG A 45 -2.95 -13.90 2.52
CA ARG A 45 -3.26 -13.48 3.88
C ARG A 45 -2.43 -14.32 4.84
N LYS A 46 -1.65 -13.64 5.66
CA LYS A 46 -0.88 -14.26 6.74
C LYS A 46 -1.66 -14.14 8.05
N GLU A 47 -1.27 -14.92 9.05
CA GLU A 47 -1.85 -14.88 10.40
C GLU A 47 -1.92 -13.44 10.94
N THR A 48 -2.86 -13.18 11.87
CA THR A 48 -3.29 -11.84 12.34
C THR A 48 -2.19 -10.95 12.93
N PHE A 49 -0.98 -11.49 13.16
CA PHE A 49 0.18 -10.73 13.60
C PHE A 49 0.84 -9.89 12.49
N TRP A 50 0.47 -10.10 11.22
CA TRP A 50 1.02 -9.37 10.07
C TRP A 50 0.12 -8.22 9.63
N TRP A 51 0.72 -7.08 9.28
CA TRP A 51 -0.02 -5.92 8.80
C TRP A 51 -0.55 -6.18 7.39
N GLY A 52 -1.87 -6.32 7.24
CA GLY A 52 -2.47 -6.63 5.94
C GLY A 52 -3.65 -7.55 6.03
N ASN A 53 -4.58 -7.40 5.07
CA ASN A 53 -5.70 -8.32 4.89
C ASN A 53 -5.58 -9.07 3.55
N GLY A 54 -4.37 -9.21 3.01
CA GLY A 54 -4.16 -9.73 1.65
C GLY A 54 -4.34 -8.67 0.55
N ASP A 55 -4.18 -7.38 0.86
CA ASP A 55 -4.43 -6.28 -0.08
C ASP A 55 -3.27 -6.11 -1.07
N PRO A 56 -3.46 -6.29 -2.40
CA PRO A 56 -2.38 -6.14 -3.36
C PRO A 56 -1.93 -4.68 -3.54
N VAL A 57 -2.80 -3.71 -3.29
CA VAL A 57 -2.49 -2.26 -3.33
C VAL A 57 -3.19 -1.58 -2.16
N TRP A 58 -2.44 -0.86 -1.33
CA TRP A 58 -2.98 -0.14 -0.17
C TRP A 58 -2.25 1.20 0.05
N PHE A 59 -2.91 2.30 -0.31
CA PHE A 59 -2.41 3.65 -0.10
C PHE A 59 -3.29 4.37 0.92
N THR A 60 -2.71 4.85 2.01
CA THR A 60 -3.49 5.46 3.09
C THR A 60 -2.78 6.64 3.74
N ILE A 61 -3.58 7.61 4.14
CA ILE A 61 -3.19 8.72 5.01
C ILE A 61 -4.03 8.58 6.28
N GLN A 62 -3.40 8.22 7.39
CA GLN A 62 -4.08 8.01 8.67
C GLN A 62 -3.35 8.77 9.77
N LYS A 63 -3.93 9.85 10.27
CA LYS A 63 -3.30 10.64 11.33
C LYS A 63 -3.03 9.79 12.57
N ARG A 64 -1.81 9.87 13.11
CA ARG A 64 -1.49 9.33 14.43
C ARG A 64 -1.48 10.46 15.46
N GLY A 65 -2.47 10.47 16.34
CA GLY A 65 -2.60 11.50 17.38
C GLY A 65 -2.92 12.89 16.81
N VAL A 66 -2.53 13.94 17.55
CA VAL A 66 -2.78 15.33 17.17
C VAL A 66 -1.62 15.85 16.34
N ILE A 67 -1.74 15.74 15.01
CA ILE A 67 -0.76 16.29 14.06
C ILE A 67 -1.34 17.46 13.25
N PRO A 68 -0.52 18.48 12.94
CA PRO A 68 -0.99 19.73 12.35
C PRO A 68 -1.48 19.60 10.90
N ALA A 69 -1.00 18.60 10.13
CA ALA A 69 -1.43 18.38 8.76
C ALA A 69 -1.54 16.87 8.44
N SER A 70 -2.57 16.51 7.67
CA SER A 70 -2.64 15.20 7.01
C SER A 70 -1.50 15.09 5.99
N GLY A 71 -0.96 13.89 5.79
CA GLY A 71 0.00 13.66 4.70
C GLY A 71 -0.65 13.82 3.33
N ILE A 72 0.17 13.85 2.27
CA ILE A 72 -0.28 13.94 0.87
C ILE A 72 0.30 12.77 0.07
N ILE A 73 -0.56 12.07 -0.68
CA ILE A 73 -0.15 11.11 -1.70
C ILE A 73 -0.68 11.65 -3.04
N GLU A 74 0.21 12.01 -3.96
CA GLU A 74 -0.15 12.64 -5.23
C GLU A 74 0.65 12.07 -6.40
N ASN A 75 0.10 12.14 -7.62
CA ASN A 75 0.75 11.66 -8.84
C ASN A 75 1.36 10.23 -8.72
N VAL A 76 0.52 9.26 -8.37
CA VAL A 76 0.87 7.84 -8.34
C VAL A 76 0.29 7.15 -9.56
N THR A 77 1.15 6.52 -10.37
CA THR A 77 0.77 5.80 -11.58
C THR A 77 0.99 4.31 -11.40
N LEU A 78 -0.04 3.50 -11.69
CA LEU A 78 0.08 2.06 -11.88
C LEU A 78 -0.06 1.75 -13.37
N GLN A 79 0.96 1.14 -13.97
CA GLN A 79 1.00 0.82 -15.40
C GLN A 79 1.33 -0.66 -15.61
N ASN A 80 0.50 -1.39 -16.36
CA ASN A 80 0.72 -2.81 -16.62
C ASN A 80 0.94 -3.63 -15.32
N VAL A 81 -0.01 -3.50 -14.39
CA VAL A 81 0.01 -4.21 -13.10
C VAL A 81 -1.09 -5.26 -13.10
N ILE A 82 -0.72 -6.52 -12.88
CA ILE A 82 -1.64 -7.63 -12.67
C ILE A 82 -1.59 -8.00 -11.19
N ALA A 83 -2.73 -7.94 -10.51
CA ALA A 83 -2.81 -8.12 -9.06
C ALA A 83 -3.88 -9.16 -8.68
N TYR A 84 -3.48 -10.15 -7.89
CA TYR A 84 -4.34 -11.15 -7.28
C TYR A 84 -4.38 -10.92 -5.78
N GLY A 85 -5.56 -10.52 -5.27
CA GLY A 85 -5.85 -10.37 -3.85
C GLY A 85 -6.48 -11.62 -3.27
N GLN A 86 -6.21 -11.92 -2.00
CA GLN A 86 -6.94 -12.96 -1.25
C GLN A 86 -7.99 -12.29 -0.34
N SER A 87 -9.27 -12.57 -0.58
CA SER A 87 -10.38 -12.10 0.29
C SER A 87 -10.73 -13.14 1.36
N GLU A 88 -11.31 -12.68 2.47
CA GLU A 88 -11.83 -13.53 3.55
C GLU A 88 -13.13 -14.22 3.10
N SER A 89 -13.29 -15.52 3.36
CA SER A 89 -14.56 -16.23 3.14
C SER A 89 -15.50 -16.19 4.35
N ASP A 90 -15.02 -15.81 5.54
CA ASP A 90 -15.80 -15.87 6.80
C ASP A 90 -15.57 -14.62 7.68
N GLY A 91 -16.48 -13.63 7.54
CA GLY A 91 -17.04 -12.77 8.62
C GLY A 91 -16.15 -12.17 9.72
N GLY A 92 -14.84 -12.00 9.54
CA GLY A 92 -13.93 -11.50 10.55
C GLY A 92 -13.79 -9.98 10.47
N PHE A 93 -14.37 -9.27 11.44
CA PHE A 93 -14.22 -7.82 11.56
C PHE A 93 -12.74 -7.39 11.49
N SER A 94 -12.38 -6.63 10.46
CA SER A 94 -11.11 -5.92 10.39
C SER A 94 -11.27 -4.49 10.91
N ASN A 95 -10.51 -4.12 11.94
CA ASN A 95 -10.39 -2.72 12.37
C ASN A 95 -9.60 -1.92 11.31
N GLY A 96 -10.34 -1.26 10.43
CA GLY A 96 -9.84 -0.19 9.55
C GLY A 96 -9.79 1.15 10.26
#